data_AF-A0AA39JLQ2-F1
#
_entry.id   AF-A0AA39JLQ2-F1
#
_cell.length_a   1.000
_cell.length_b   1.000
_cell.length_c   1.000
_cell.angle_alpha   90.00
_cell.angle_beta   90.00
_cell.angle_gamma   90.00
#
_symmetry.space_group_name_H-M   'P 1'
#
loop_
_entity.id
_entity.type
_entity.pdbx_description
1 polymer ?
#
loop_
_entity_poly.entity_id
_entity_poly.type
_entity_poly.pdbx_seq_one_letter_code
_entity_poly.pdbx_strand_id
1 'polypeptide(L)'
;MPPNGHRTIPRHSAASVVLDAHRLTPPPASASNPSVCHDDVIEISSDEEDHATGNTDAQLELLKKQLSALRCQRAMLRSQLKAAQRVAEVSSGKIDPAVFDDHVNCDICTMKMRMPNIVTECGHSYCASCLHEWFSTTLFQYKLLHP
;
A
#
# COMPACT_ATOMS: atom_id res chain seq x y z
N MET A 1 -23.77 -18.17 -45.62
CA MET A 1 -24.20 -17.05 -44.76
C MET A 1 -24.53 -17.61 -43.38
N PRO A 2 -24.17 -16.95 -42.26
CA PRO A 2 -23.53 -15.64 -42.10
C PRO A 2 -22.06 -15.72 -41.60
N PRO A 3 -21.23 -14.70 -41.89
CA PRO A 3 -20.01 -14.39 -41.15
C PRO A 3 -20.20 -13.09 -40.34
N ASN A 4 -19.61 -13.00 -39.15
CA ASN A 4 -19.02 -11.79 -38.54
C ASN A 4 -19.08 -11.85 -37.01
N GLY A 5 -17.93 -11.57 -36.39
CA GLY A 5 -17.82 -11.36 -34.95
C GLY A 5 -16.42 -10.88 -34.56
N HIS A 6 -15.85 -9.93 -35.30
CA HIS A 6 -14.64 -9.23 -34.85
C HIS A 6 -14.99 -8.38 -33.62
N ARG A 7 -14.58 -8.81 -32.43
CA ARG A 7 -14.53 -7.97 -31.23
C ARG A 7 -13.33 -7.03 -31.34
N THR A 8 -13.58 -5.76 -31.56
CA THR A 8 -12.62 -4.67 -31.37
C THR A 8 -12.47 -4.40 -29.87
N ILE A 9 -11.23 -4.39 -29.39
CA ILE A 9 -10.87 -4.03 -28.01
C ILE A 9 -10.61 -2.51 -27.97
N PRO A 10 -11.26 -1.74 -27.09
CA PRO A 10 -10.93 -0.32 -26.92
C PRO A 10 -9.55 -0.15 -26.29
N ARG A 11 -8.65 0.61 -26.94
CA ARG A 11 -7.39 1.05 -26.34
C ARG A 11 -7.67 2.28 -25.48
N HIS A 12 -7.63 2.13 -24.16
CA HIS A 12 -7.63 3.26 -23.25
C HIS A 12 -6.28 4.00 -23.33
N SER A 13 -6.35 5.30 -23.61
CA SER A 13 -5.23 6.23 -23.65
C SER A 13 -4.68 6.45 -22.23
N ALA A 14 -3.41 6.13 -22.01
CA ALA A 14 -2.72 6.39 -20.75
C ALA A 14 -2.15 7.81 -20.76
N ALA A 15 -2.77 8.72 -19.98
CA ALA A 15 -2.16 10.00 -19.64
C ALA A 15 -1.13 9.78 -18.53
N SER A 16 0.14 10.02 -18.85
CA SER A 16 1.25 9.95 -17.90
C SER A 16 1.33 11.27 -17.13
N VAL A 17 1.11 11.24 -15.81
CA VAL A 17 1.36 12.38 -14.92
C VAL A 17 2.67 12.10 -14.20
N VAL A 18 3.70 12.87 -14.55
CA VAL A 18 5.01 12.84 -13.90
C VAL A 18 4.89 13.63 -12.60
N LEU A 19 5.16 13.02 -11.45
CA LEU A 19 5.26 13.72 -10.17
C LEU A 19 6.68 13.61 -9.64
N ASP A 20 7.30 14.78 -9.50
CA ASP A 20 8.66 15.04 -9.05
C ASP A 20 8.91 14.56 -7.61
N ALA A 21 10.03 13.88 -7.42
CA ALA A 21 10.46 13.32 -6.14
C ALA A 21 11.55 14.19 -5.51
N HIS A 22 11.19 15.03 -4.53
CA HIS A 22 12.16 15.67 -3.65
C HIS A 22 11.79 15.53 -2.17
N ARG A 23 12.26 14.41 -1.61
CA ARG A 23 13.08 14.27 -0.38
C ARG A 23 12.90 15.34 0.71
N LEU A 24 12.26 14.98 1.83
CA LEU A 24 12.56 15.56 3.14
C LEU A 24 12.49 14.48 4.24
N THR A 25 13.63 14.23 4.86
CA THR A 25 13.84 13.37 6.03
C THR A 25 13.18 13.97 7.29
N PRO A 26 12.67 13.15 8.23
CA PRO A 26 12.18 13.62 9.52
C PRO A 26 13.33 13.88 10.52
N PRO A 27 13.24 14.91 11.39
CA PRO A 27 14.19 15.10 12.50
C PRO A 27 13.88 14.17 13.68
N PRO A 28 14.88 13.83 14.51
CA PRO A 28 14.74 12.87 15.60
C PRO A 28 14.04 13.45 16.83
N ALA A 29 13.30 12.56 17.51
CA ALA A 29 12.72 12.79 18.82
C ALA A 29 13.80 12.98 19.89
N SER A 30 13.61 13.96 20.78
CA SER A 30 14.31 14.00 22.05
C SER A 30 13.36 14.48 23.14
N ALA A 31 13.27 13.64 24.17
CA ALA A 31 12.46 13.82 25.37
C ALA A 31 13.18 14.71 26.39
N SER A 32 12.43 15.44 27.19
CA SER A 32 12.71 15.63 28.62
C SER A 32 11.57 16.42 29.27
N ASN A 33 10.85 15.76 30.18
CA ASN A 33 10.15 16.44 31.27
C ASN A 33 11.19 16.74 32.37
N PRO A 34 10.99 17.84 33.10
CA PRO A 34 11.05 17.73 34.55
C PRO A 34 9.78 18.27 35.21
N SER A 35 9.30 17.47 36.16
CA SER A 35 8.37 17.84 37.21
C SER A 35 8.99 18.94 38.08
N VAL A 36 8.27 20.05 38.29
CA VAL A 36 8.24 20.76 39.58
C VAL A 36 6.84 21.37 39.75
N CYS A 37 6.15 20.93 40.78
CA CYS A 37 4.98 21.58 41.35
C CYS A 37 5.46 22.73 42.24
N HIS A 38 5.06 23.96 41.91
CA HIS A 38 4.99 25.04 42.87
C HIS A 38 3.67 25.76 42.65
N ASP A 39 2.77 25.60 43.62
CA ASP A 39 1.58 26.42 43.80
C ASP A 39 2.03 27.82 44.19
N ASP A 40 2.10 28.71 43.22
CA ASP A 40 2.01 30.15 43.47
C ASP A 40 0.68 30.60 42.86
N VAL A 41 -0.38 30.54 43.67
CA VAL A 41 -1.63 31.25 43.40
C VAL A 41 -1.30 32.73 43.55
N ILE A 42 -0.98 33.39 42.43
CA ILE A 42 -0.91 34.85 42.39
C ILE A 42 -2.37 35.33 42.42
N GLU A 43 -2.83 35.73 43.61
CA GLU A 43 -3.99 36.60 43.74
C GLU A 43 -3.64 37.92 43.08
N ILE A 44 -4.04 38.06 41.81
CA ILE A 44 -4.05 39.35 41.15
C ILE A 44 -5.24 40.10 41.74
N SER A 45 -4.98 41.01 42.69
CA SER A 45 -5.97 41.96 43.16
C SER A 45 -6.49 42.73 41.94
N SER A 46 -7.77 42.52 41.61
CA SER A 46 -8.44 43.26 40.55
C SER A 46 -8.68 44.69 41.05
N ASP A 47 -7.66 45.53 40.90
CA ASP A 47 -7.75 46.98 41.03
C ASP A 47 -8.23 47.56 39.69
N GLU A 48 -9.29 48.36 39.74
CA GLU A 48 -10.03 48.84 38.58
C GLU A 48 -9.34 50.06 37.98
N GLU A 49 -8.61 49.90 36.88
CA GLU A 49 -8.19 51.02 36.03
C GLU A 49 -8.62 50.80 34.56
N ASP A 50 -9.72 51.48 34.22
CA ASP A 50 -10.31 51.62 32.88
C ASP A 50 -9.37 52.39 31.93
N HIS A 51 -8.44 51.71 31.26
CA HIS A 51 -7.71 52.28 30.13
C HIS A 51 -7.47 51.28 28.98
N ALA A 52 -8.27 51.39 27.92
CA ALA A 52 -8.00 50.95 26.53
C ALA A 52 -7.74 49.44 26.25
N THR A 53 -8.48 48.52 26.87
CA THR A 53 -8.36 47.05 26.68
C THR A 53 -9.09 46.48 25.45
N GLY A 54 -9.93 47.27 24.76
CA GLY A 54 -10.77 46.77 23.66
C GLY A 54 -10.01 46.21 22.44
N ASN A 55 -8.77 46.63 22.21
CA ASN A 55 -7.97 46.16 21.07
C ASN A 55 -7.26 44.81 21.36
N THR A 56 -6.81 44.60 22.59
CA THR A 56 -6.11 43.37 23.00
C THR A 56 -7.05 42.17 23.09
N ASP A 57 -8.29 42.39 23.53
CA ASP A 57 -9.30 41.33 23.64
C ASP A 57 -9.77 40.86 22.26
N ALA A 58 -9.94 41.79 21.32
CA ALA A 58 -10.25 41.47 19.93
C ALA A 58 -9.13 40.64 19.28
N GLN A 59 -7.87 40.98 19.56
CA GLN A 59 -6.71 40.26 19.06
C GLN A 59 -6.58 38.86 19.68
N LEU A 60 -6.92 38.71 20.96
CA LEU A 60 -6.90 37.44 21.67
C LEU A 60 -8.01 36.49 21.19
N GLU A 61 -9.21 37.01 20.92
CA GLU A 61 -10.29 36.25 20.30
C GLU A 61 -9.97 35.83 18.87
N LEU A 62 -9.32 36.71 18.09
CA LEU A 62 -8.84 36.36 16.77
C LEU A 62 -7.81 35.21 16.83
N LEU A 63 -6.86 35.27 17.76
CA LEU A 63 -5.85 34.23 17.91
C LEU A 63 -6.44 32.90 18.40
N LYS A 64 -7.39 32.93 19.32
CA LYS A 64 -8.16 31.74 19.73
C LYS A 64 -8.88 31.09 18.55
N LYS A 65 -9.51 31.91 17.69
CA LYS A 65 -10.18 31.44 16.48
C LYS A 65 -9.19 30.84 15.47
N GLN A 66 -8.01 31.42 15.32
CA GLN A 66 -6.95 30.83 14.49
C GLN A 66 -6.47 29.50 15.04
N LEU A 67 -6.28 29.37 16.36
CA LEU A 67 -5.90 28.12 17.01
C LEU A 67 -6.95 27.02 16.84
N SER A 68 -8.24 27.35 16.95
CA SER A 68 -9.32 26.38 16.73
C SER A 68 -9.37 25.92 15.27
N ALA A 69 -9.20 26.84 14.32
CA ALA A 69 -9.12 26.53 12.90
C ALA A 69 -7.93 25.61 12.57
N LEU A 70 -6.73 25.93 13.08
CA LEU A 70 -5.53 25.11 12.89
C LEU A 70 -5.66 23.73 13.53
N ARG A 71 -6.29 23.63 14.71
CA ARG A 71 -6.60 22.35 15.36
C ARG A 71 -7.52 21.49 14.49
N CYS A 72 -8.57 22.11 13.92
CA CYS A 72 -9.50 21.42 13.01
C CYS A 72 -8.77 20.95 11.74
N GLN A 73 -7.99 21.81 11.10
CA GLN A 73 -7.21 21.47 9.91
C GLN A 73 -6.25 20.30 10.16
N ARG A 74 -5.55 20.29 11.32
CA ARG A 74 -4.67 19.18 11.71
C ARG A 74 -5.44 17.88 11.90
N ALA A 75 -6.65 17.92 12.47
CA ALA A 75 -7.49 16.73 12.63
C ALA A 75 -7.93 16.16 11.28
N MET A 76 -8.34 17.02 10.35
CA MET A 76 -8.73 16.62 8.99
C MET A 76 -7.56 15.98 8.22
N LEU A 77 -6.40 16.64 8.20
CA LEU A 77 -5.21 16.09 7.53
C LEU A 77 -4.76 14.76 8.13
N ARG A 78 -4.80 14.62 9.47
CA ARG A 78 -4.52 13.32 10.13
C ARG A 78 -5.51 12.23 9.70
N SER A 79 -6.79 12.57 9.54
CA SER A 79 -7.80 11.63 9.04
C SER A 79 -7.51 11.21 7.60
N GLN A 80 -7.17 12.17 6.74
CA GLN A 80 -6.81 11.91 5.33
C GLN A 80 -5.57 11.01 5.22
N LEU A 81 -4.51 11.29 6.00
CA LEU A 81 -3.30 10.46 6.02
C LEU A 81 -3.59 9.04 6.48
N LYS A 82 -4.42 8.87 7.54
CA LYS A 82 -4.84 7.53 8.00
C LYS A 82 -5.64 6.79 6.93
N ALA A 83 -6.53 7.47 6.21
CA ALA A 83 -7.29 6.88 5.12
C ALA A 83 -6.37 6.45 3.96
N ALA A 84 -5.45 7.33 3.56
CA ALA A 84 -4.45 7.03 2.52
C ALA A 84 -3.54 5.86 2.91
N GLN A 85 -3.11 5.78 4.17
CA GLN A 85 -2.30 4.68 4.68
C GLN A 85 -3.08 3.35 4.63
N ARG A 86 -4.36 3.32 5.00
CA ARG A 86 -5.19 2.10 4.87
C ARG A 86 -5.28 1.60 3.43
N VAL A 87 -5.38 2.51 2.45
CA VAL A 87 -5.37 2.14 1.02
C VAL A 87 -4.01 1.57 0.61
N ALA A 88 -2.90 2.16 1.08
CA ALA A 88 -1.56 1.67 0.81
C ALA A 88 -1.33 0.26 1.38
N GLU A 89 -1.73 0.00 2.63
CA GLU A 89 -1.58 -1.32 3.28
C GLU A 89 -2.39 -2.42 2.56
N VAL A 90 -3.61 -2.12 2.06
CA VAL A 90 -4.41 -3.09 1.29
C VAL A 90 -3.77 -3.41 -0.07
N SER A 91 -3.11 -2.43 -0.70
CA SER A 91 -2.39 -2.63 -1.97
C SER A 91 -1.01 -3.26 -1.81
N SER A 92 -0.44 -3.25 -0.59
CA SER A 92 0.90 -3.75 -0.29
C SER A 92 0.84 -5.06 0.50
N GLY A 93 -0.04 -5.97 0.09
CA GLY A 93 0.09 -7.37 0.51
C GLY A 93 1.46 -7.88 0.06
N LYS A 94 2.42 -7.96 0.99
CA LYS A 94 3.73 -8.57 0.75
C LYS A 94 3.52 -10.07 0.62
N ILE A 95 3.16 -10.50 -0.59
CA ILE A 95 3.23 -11.91 -0.96
C ILE A 95 4.72 -12.21 -1.12
N ASP A 96 5.23 -13.13 -0.31
CA ASP A 96 6.59 -13.63 -0.44
C ASP A 96 6.72 -14.34 -1.79
N PRO A 97 7.58 -13.86 -2.72
CA PRO A 97 7.78 -14.50 -4.00
C PRO A 97 8.23 -15.96 -3.89
N ALA A 98 8.89 -16.34 -2.80
CA ALA A 98 9.33 -17.72 -2.56
C ALA A 98 8.15 -18.69 -2.45
N VAL A 99 7.00 -18.24 -1.92
CA VAL A 99 5.78 -19.08 -1.81
C VAL A 99 5.19 -19.42 -3.19
N PHE A 100 5.46 -18.61 -4.21
CA PHE A 100 4.92 -18.85 -5.55
C PHE A 100 5.73 -19.87 -6.35
N ASP A 101 7.04 -19.97 -6.11
CA ASP A 101 7.92 -20.80 -6.94
C ASP A 101 7.54 -22.30 -6.88
N ASP A 102 7.06 -22.79 -5.74
CA ASP A 102 6.60 -24.20 -5.59
C ASP A 102 5.36 -24.53 -6.42
N HIS A 103 4.61 -23.52 -6.88
CA HIS A 103 3.35 -23.72 -7.62
C HIS A 103 3.44 -23.35 -9.10
N VAL A 104 4.48 -22.62 -9.50
CA VAL A 104 4.65 -22.15 -10.89
C VAL A 104 5.82 -22.81 -11.60
N ASN A 105 6.62 -23.59 -10.88
CA ASN A 105 7.73 -24.35 -11.45
C ASN A 105 7.30 -25.76 -11.86
N CYS A 106 7.88 -26.25 -12.95
CA CYS A 106 7.67 -27.61 -13.42
C CYS A 106 8.59 -28.56 -12.65
N ASP A 107 8.07 -29.63 -12.05
CA ASP A 107 8.91 -30.60 -11.32
C ASP A 107 9.88 -31.38 -12.22
N ILE A 108 9.66 -31.37 -13.55
CA ILE A 108 10.53 -32.07 -14.51
C ILE A 108 11.76 -31.22 -14.85
N CYS A 109 11.58 -29.93 -15.16
CA CYS A 109 12.69 -29.05 -15.54
C CYS A 109 13.11 -28.06 -14.45
N THR A 110 12.42 -28.04 -13.32
CA THR A 110 12.62 -27.12 -12.17
C THR A 110 12.54 -25.63 -12.49
N MET A 111 12.02 -25.28 -13.66
CA MET A 111 11.87 -23.90 -14.13
C MET A 111 10.40 -23.49 -14.20
N LYS A 112 10.15 -22.17 -14.22
CA LYS A 112 8.81 -21.59 -14.43
C LYS A 112 8.16 -22.14 -15.70
N MET A 113 6.93 -22.61 -15.57
CA MET A 113 6.17 -23.21 -16.68
C MET A 113 5.81 -22.15 -17.73
N ARG A 114 6.30 -22.31 -18.97
CA ARG A 114 5.92 -21.42 -20.10
C ARG A 114 4.52 -21.73 -20.64
N MET A 115 4.18 -23.01 -20.73
CA MET A 115 2.89 -23.52 -21.22
C MET A 115 2.49 -24.70 -20.32
N PRO A 116 1.82 -24.44 -19.18
CA PRO A 116 1.43 -25.51 -18.26
C PRO A 116 0.32 -26.38 -18.88
N ASN A 117 0.49 -27.69 -18.80
CA ASN A 117 -0.54 -28.69 -19.06
C ASN A 117 -0.84 -29.42 -17.75
N ILE A 118 -2.13 -29.64 -17.49
CA ILE A 118 -2.62 -30.32 -16.29
C ILE A 118 -2.89 -31.78 -16.61
N VAL A 119 -2.36 -32.68 -15.80
CA VAL A 119 -2.70 -34.11 -15.86
C VAL A 119 -4.07 -34.30 -15.20
N THR A 120 -5.10 -34.66 -15.97
CA THR A 120 -6.51 -34.65 -15.53
C THR A 120 -6.80 -35.54 -14.33
N GLU A 121 -6.09 -36.66 -14.19
CA GLU A 121 -6.33 -37.63 -13.11
C GLU A 121 -5.75 -37.20 -11.75
N CYS A 122 -4.72 -36.34 -11.73
CA CYS A 122 -4.03 -35.97 -10.48
C CYS A 122 -3.87 -34.46 -10.26
N GLY A 123 -4.21 -33.63 -11.24
CA GLY A 123 -4.19 -32.16 -11.12
C GLY A 123 -2.80 -31.53 -11.19
N HIS A 124 -1.72 -32.31 -11.29
CA HIS A 124 -0.37 -31.78 -11.40
C HIS A 124 -0.15 -31.06 -12.74
N SER A 125 0.60 -29.95 -12.69
CA SER A 125 0.89 -29.09 -13.83
C SER A 125 2.36 -29.20 -14.23
N TYR A 126 2.62 -29.34 -15.53
CA TYR A 126 3.98 -29.42 -16.09
C TYR A 126 4.10 -28.58 -17.36
N CYS A 127 5.31 -28.24 -17.78
CA CYS A 127 5.54 -27.73 -19.12
C CYS A 127 5.00 -28.72 -20.17
N ALA A 128 4.26 -28.23 -21.17
CA ALA A 128 3.72 -29.04 -22.26
C ALA A 128 4.80 -29.89 -22.94
N SER A 129 5.98 -29.33 -23.18
CA SER A 129 7.13 -30.04 -23.75
C SER A 129 7.66 -31.15 -22.85
N CYS A 130 7.85 -30.85 -21.56
CA CYS A 130 8.35 -31.82 -20.57
C CYS A 130 7.39 -33.00 -20.43
N LEU A 131 6.08 -32.73 -20.37
CA LEU A 131 5.08 -33.77 -20.26
C LEU A 131 5.05 -34.67 -21.50
N HIS A 132 5.09 -34.07 -22.70
CA HIS A 132 5.12 -34.81 -23.95
C HIS A 132 6.37 -35.70 -24.08
N GLU A 133 7.54 -35.16 -23.76
CA GLU A 133 8.82 -35.89 -23.82
C GLU A 133 8.86 -37.05 -22.82
N TRP A 134 8.37 -36.81 -21.59
CA TRP A 134 8.30 -37.84 -20.55
C TRP A 134 7.43 -39.02 -21.00
N PHE A 135 6.17 -38.77 -21.42
CA PHE A 135 5.30 -39.84 -21.89
C PHE A 135 5.84 -40.57 -23.12
N SER A 136 6.44 -39.83 -24.06
CA SER A 136 7.04 -40.44 -25.26
C SER A 136 8.17 -41.40 -24.89
N THR A 137 9.07 -40.96 -23.99
CA THR A 137 10.21 -41.75 -23.54
C THR A 137 9.75 -42.96 -22.73
N THR A 138 8.87 -42.77 -21.75
CA THR A 138 8.35 -43.84 -20.90
C THR A 138 7.60 -44.89 -21.71
N LEU A 139 6.75 -44.47 -22.66
CA LEU A 139 6.01 -45.39 -23.53
C LEU A 139 6.94 -46.19 -24.44
N PHE A 140 7.96 -45.53 -25.01
CA PHE A 140 8.95 -46.21 -25.84
C PHE A 140 9.72 -47.27 -25.04
N GLN A 141 10.22 -46.92 -23.85
CA GLN A 141 10.91 -47.85 -22.96
C GLN A 141 10.02 -49.03 -22.55
N TYR A 142 8.76 -48.75 -22.21
CA TYR A 142 7.80 -49.79 -21.87
C TYR A 142 7.62 -50.80 -23.00
N LYS A 143 7.45 -50.33 -24.25
CA LYS A 143 7.30 -51.19 -25.43
C LYS A 143 8.54 -52.02 -25.74
N LEU A 144 9.74 -51.51 -25.43
CA LEU A 144 10.97 -52.28 -25.60
C LEU A 144 11.09 -53.43 -24.58
N LEU A 145 10.60 -53.22 -23.36
CA LEU A 145 10.64 -54.21 -22.29
C LEU A 145 9.50 -55.24 -22.35
N HIS A 146 8.41 -54.92 -23.06
CA HIS A 146 7.22 -55.76 -23.19
C HIS A 146 6.79 -55.88 -24.67
N PRO A 147 7.50 -56.70 -25.47
CA PRO A 147 7.19 -56.90 -26.89
C PRO A 147 5.83 -57.57 -27.15
#